data_AF-A0A381QRG9-F1
#
_entry.id   AF-A0A381QRG9-F1
#
_cell.length_a   1.000
_cell.length_b   1.000
_cell.length_c   1.000
_cell.angle_alpha   90.00
_cell.angle_beta   90.00
_cell.angle_gamma   90.00
#
_symmetry.space_group_name_H-M   'P 1'
#
loop_
_entity.id
_entity.type
_entity.pdbx_description
1 polymer ?
#
loop_
_entity_poly.entity_id
_entity_poly.type
_entity_poly.pdbx_seq_one_letter_code
_entity_poly.pdbx_strand_id
1 'polypeptide(L)' 'MKHHEYTRELLYHLTCGDCKNWWSYATFETDYELANKAMSCPHCGSRAKIQLKNNNKI' A
#
# COMPACT_ATOMS: atom_id res chain seq x y z
N MET A 1 16.48 -32.94 9.84
CA MET A 1 15.25 -32.53 10.56
C MET A 1 14.24 -32.02 9.54
N LYS A 2 12.96 -32.36 9.68
CA LYS A 2 11.91 -31.78 8.82
C LYS A 2 11.50 -30.42 9.39
N HIS A 3 11.39 -29.41 8.54
CA HIS A 3 10.89 -28.07 8.88
C HIS A 3 9.95 -27.57 7.79
N HIS A 4 9.09 -26.62 8.14
CA HIS A 4 8.19 -25.92 7.23
C HIS A 4 8.70 -24.49 7.02
N GLU A 5 8.64 -24.03 5.78
CA GLU A 5 8.97 -22.66 5.39
C GLU A 5 7.68 -21.92 5.03
N TYR A 6 7.65 -20.61 5.29
CA TYR A 6 6.53 -19.77 4.89
C TYR A 6 7.04 -18.40 4.42
N THR A 7 6.24 -17.77 3.57
CA THR A 7 6.37 -16.37 3.18
C THR A 7 5.06 -15.66 3.48
N ARG A 8 5.12 -14.39 3.91
CA ARG A 8 3.93 -13.58 4.17
C ARG A 8 4.04 -12.25 3.46
N GLU A 9 3.07 -11.94 2.62
CA GLU A 9 2.88 -10.61 2.06
C GLU A 9 1.77 -9.83 2.79
N LEU A 10 1.83 -8.51 2.69
CA LEU A 10 0.84 -7.54 3.13
C LEU A 10 0.17 -6.95 1.91
N LEU A 11 -1.15 -6.76 1.98
CA LEU A 11 -1.96 -6.20 0.90
C LEU A 11 -2.53 -4.84 1.31
N TYR A 12 -2.10 -3.79 0.62
CA TYR A 12 -2.57 -2.42 0.84
C TYR A 12 -3.61 -2.02 -0.20
N HIS A 13 -4.72 -1.45 0.24
CA HIS A 13 -5.72 -0.84 -0.64
C HIS A 13 -5.49 0.68 -0.69
N LEU A 14 -5.08 1.17 -1.86
CA LEU A 14 -4.75 2.56 -2.11
C LEU A 14 -5.91 3.23 -2.86
N THR A 15 -6.14 4.50 -2.60
CA THR A 15 -7.10 5.32 -3.35
C THR A 15 -6.38 6.52 -3.91
N CYS A 16 -6.54 6.78 -5.21
CA CYS A 16 -5.90 7.91 -5.87
C CYS A 16 -6.45 9.23 -5.30
N GLY A 17 -5.55 10.15 -4.94
CA GLY A 17 -5.91 11.51 -4.53
C GLY A 17 -6.60 12.30 -5.64
N ASP A 18 -6.32 12.01 -6.92
CA ASP A 18 -6.83 12.77 -8.06
C ASP A 18 -8.03 12.10 -8.71
N CYS A 19 -7.85 10.91 -9.32
CA CYS A 19 -8.92 10.26 -10.09
C CYS A 19 -9.87 9.38 -9.25
N LYS A 20 -9.64 9.28 -7.93
CA LYS A 20 -10.44 8.54 -6.94
C LYS A 20 -10.60 7.03 -7.16
N ASN A 21 -10.04 6.47 -8.23
CA ASN A 21 -9.96 5.02 -8.42
C ASN A 21 -9.02 4.39 -7.38
N TRP A 22 -9.30 3.14 -7.05
CA TRP A 22 -8.50 2.36 -6.10
C TRP A 22 -7.64 1.32 -6.82
N TRP A 23 -6.59 0.86 -6.15
CA TRP A 23 -5.78 -0.29 -6.56
C TRP A 23 -5.16 -0.96 -5.34
N SER A 24 -4.71 -2.20 -5.52
CA SER A 24 -4.00 -2.93 -4.47
C SER A 24 -2.50 -2.96 -4.73
N TYR A 25 -1.73 -2.99 -3.65
CA TYR A 25 -0.27 -3.18 -3.68
C TYR A 25 0.11 -4.26 -2.68
N ALA A 26 0.55 -5.41 -3.21
CA ALA A 26 1.09 -6.52 -2.41
C ALA A 26 2.59 -6.33 -2.20
N THR A 27 3.05 -6.43 -0.96
CA THR A 27 4.45 -6.18 -0.59
C THR A 27 4.82 -6.88 0.72
N PHE A 28 6.12 -6.99 0.99
CA PHE A 28 6.63 -7.36 2.33
C PHE A 28 6.87 -6.13 3.22
N GLU A 29 6.82 -4.93 2.63
CA GLU A 29 7.01 -3.65 3.32
C GLU A 29 5.84 -3.36 4.28
N THR A 30 6.19 -2.95 5.49
CA THR A 30 5.31 -2.51 6.57
C THR A 30 4.85 -1.06 6.40
N ASP A 31 3.91 -0.62 7.24
CA ASP A 31 3.37 0.74 7.23
C ASP A 31 4.46 1.82 7.38
N TYR A 32 5.53 1.53 8.15
CA TYR A 32 6.66 2.44 8.34
C TYR A 32 7.44 2.66 7.04
N GLU A 33 7.65 1.60 6.27
CA GLU A 33 8.35 1.64 4.98
C GLU A 33 7.49 2.32 3.91
N LEU A 34 6.17 2.07 3.92
CA LEU A 34 5.24 2.75 3.01
C LEU A 34 5.10 4.26 3.28
N ALA A 35 5.21 4.71 4.53
CA ALA A 35 4.99 6.11 4.91
C ALA A 35 5.92 7.11 4.18
N ASN A 36 7.08 6.65 3.70
CA ASN A 36 8.03 7.47 2.96
C ASN A 36 8.01 7.25 1.44
N LYS A 37 7.15 6.35 0.95
CA LYS A 37 7.12 5.94 -0.46
C LYS A 37 6.19 6.84 -1.28
N ALA A 38 6.63 7.16 -2.49
CA ALA A 38 5.78 7.79 -3.51
C ALA A 38 5.50 6.79 -4.62
N MET A 39 4.23 6.68 -5.02
CA MET A 39 3.78 5.78 -6.07
C MET A 39 2.98 6.55 -7.12
N SER A 40 3.05 6.05 -8.35
CA SER A 40 2.24 6.55 -9.46
C SER A 40 0.92 5.78 -9.49
N CYS A 41 -0.20 6.48 -9.64
CA CYS A 41 -1.50 5.87 -9.83
C CYS A 41 -1.52 5.12 -11.18
N PRO A 42 -1.90 3.84 -11.21
CA PRO A 42 -1.93 3.06 -12.46
C PRO A 42 -3.03 3.50 -13.42
N HIS A 43 -4.01 4.28 -12.95
CA HIS A 43 -5.17 4.70 -13.75
C HIS A 43 -4.97 6.05 -14.44
N CYS A 44 -4.39 7.04 -13.74
CA CYS A 44 -4.23 8.40 -14.27
C CYS A 44 -2.77 8.88 -14.33
N GLY A 45 -1.82 8.10 -13.83
CA GLY A 45 -0.39 8.41 -13.88
C GLY A 45 0.11 9.40 -12.83
N SER A 46 -0.77 10.00 -12.02
CA SER A 46 -0.34 10.98 -11.01
C SER A 46 0.52 10.34 -9.92
N ARG A 47 1.56 11.04 -9.49
CA ARG A 47 2.57 10.54 -8.54
C ARG A 47 2.50 11.31 -7.23
N ALA A 48 2.22 10.61 -6.14
CA ALA A 48 2.11 11.21 -4.82
C ALA A 48 2.70 10.31 -3.73
N LYS A 49 3.02 10.91 -2.57
CA LYS A 49 3.38 10.15 -1.36
C LYS A 49 2.17 9.35 -0.88
N ILE A 50 2.40 8.11 -0.48
CA ILE A 50 1.38 7.29 0.17
C ILE A 50 1.18 7.81 1.59
N GLN A 51 -0.07 7.85 2.02
CA GLN A 51 -0.45 8.24 3.38
C GLN A 51 -1.43 7.20 3.92
N LEU A 52 -1.27 6.85 5.20
CA LEU A 52 -2.26 6.01 5.88
C LEU A 52 -3.58 6.78 5.90
N LYS A 53 -4.66 6.12 5.50
CA LYS A 53 -6.00 6.71 5.59
C LYS A 53 -6.35 6.83 7.07
N ASN A 54 -6.51 8.06 7.57
CA ASN A 54 -7.01 8.31 8.91
C ASN A 54 -8.44 7.77 9.02
N ASN A 55 -8.58 6.53 9.49
CA ASN A 55 -9.85 6.04 9.97
C ASN A 55 -10.01 6.64 11.36
N ASN A 56 -10.69 7.78 11.47
CA ASN A 56 -11.13 8.30 12.76
C ASN A 56 -11.83 7.17 13.52
N LYS A 57 -11.12 6.57 14.49
CA LYS A 57 -11.74 5.81 15.56
C LYS A 57 -12.43 6.84 16.44
N ILE A 58 -13.74 6.98 16.26
CA ILE A 58 -14.63 7.41 17.34
C ILE A 58 -14.61 6.30 18.39
#